data_AF-A0A1C5A234-F1
#
_entry.id   AF-A0A1C5A234-F1
#
_cell.length_a   1.000
_cell.length_b   1.000
_cell.length_c   1.000
_cell.angle_alpha   90.00
_cell.angle_beta   90.00
_cell.angle_gamma   90.00
#
_symmetry.space_group_name_H-M   'P 1'
#
loop_
_entity.id
_entity.type
_entity.pdbx_description
1 polymer ?
#
loop_
_entity_poly.entity_id
_entity_poly.type
_entity_poly.pdbx_seq_one_letter_code
_entity_poly.pdbx_strand_id
1 'polypeptide(L)'
;MTTALPCRYCIANWAETGSRVDPTRPAIVPDVDDCTMTHRDDPRVYDLAAAMARVMQDRNPTDEQISYFLGDADDVVDDFDPTPERWRVRKLPESANDHEQGIEIRLRINDVTYVALEGGKDSRGSVVKLSTFRSW
;
A
#
# COMPACT_ATOMS: atom_id res chain seq x y z
N MET A 1 -26.24 -12.10 -11.16
CA MET A 1 -25.51 -11.31 -10.16
C MET A 1 -24.14 -11.94 -10.08
N THR A 2 -23.13 -11.30 -10.66
CA THR A 2 -21.74 -11.79 -10.57
C THR A 2 -21.29 -11.50 -9.16
N THR A 3 -21.05 -12.53 -8.35
CA THR A 3 -20.46 -12.37 -7.02
C THR A 3 -19.10 -11.70 -7.23
N ALA A 4 -18.89 -10.52 -6.64
CA ALA A 4 -17.55 -9.94 -6.62
C ALA A 4 -16.60 -10.95 -5.97
N LEU A 5 -15.35 -10.97 -6.43
CA LEU A 5 -14.30 -11.81 -5.87
C LEU A 5 -13.26 -10.90 -5.21
N PRO A 6 -12.60 -11.33 -4.13
CA PRO A 6 -11.45 -10.62 -3.58
C PRO A 6 -10.38 -10.40 -4.66
N CYS A 7 -9.65 -9.28 -4.57
CA CYS A 7 -8.59 -9.02 -5.54
C CYS A 7 -7.44 -10.03 -5.39
N ARG A 8 -6.72 -10.30 -6.49
CA ARG A 8 -5.63 -11.28 -6.50
C ARG A 8 -4.53 -11.02 -5.47
N TYR A 9 -4.27 -9.75 -5.16
CA TYR A 9 -3.25 -9.35 -4.18
C TYR A 9 -3.66 -9.69 -2.75
N CYS A 10 -4.93 -9.46 -2.39
CA CYS A 10 -5.47 -9.87 -1.09
C CYS A 10 -5.44 -11.40 -0.95
N ILE A 11 -5.87 -12.14 -1.99
CA ILE A 11 -5.79 -13.60 -1.97
C ILE A 11 -4.35 -14.07 -1.71
N ALA A 12 -3.36 -13.49 -2.40
CA ALA A 12 -1.96 -13.83 -2.24
C ALA A 12 -1.46 -13.56 -0.80
N ASN A 13 -1.81 -12.40 -0.23
CA ASN A 13 -1.42 -12.04 1.14
C ASN A 13 -1.94 -13.03 2.19
N TRP A 14 -3.22 -13.35 2.08
CA TRP A 14 -3.90 -14.22 3.04
C TRP A 14 -3.45 -15.68 2.91
N ALA A 15 -3.16 -16.14 1.69
CA ALA A 15 -2.63 -17.47 1.46
C ALA A 15 -1.26 -17.68 2.14
N GLU A 16 -0.38 -16.69 2.02
CA GLU A 16 0.94 -16.73 2.66
C GLU A 16 0.83 -16.56 4.17
N THR A 17 0.01 -15.62 4.65
CA THR A 17 -0.24 -15.42 6.09
C THR A 17 -0.78 -16.69 6.75
N GLY A 18 -1.78 -17.34 6.13
CA GLY A 18 -2.32 -18.61 6.61
C GLY A 18 -1.25 -19.69 6.69
N SER A 19 -0.40 -19.79 5.66
CA SER A 19 0.69 -20.77 5.59
C SER A 19 1.79 -20.54 6.65
N ARG A 20 2.06 -19.28 7.03
CA ARG A 20 3.00 -18.93 8.11
C ARG A 20 2.46 -19.27 9.50
N VAL A 21 1.15 -19.09 9.71
CA VAL A 21 0.51 -19.32 11.02
C VAL A 21 0.32 -20.81 11.30
N ASP A 22 -0.18 -21.57 10.33
CA ASP A 22 -0.31 -23.03 10.43
C ASP A 22 -0.23 -23.67 9.03
N PRO A 23 0.94 -24.21 8.63
CA PRO A 23 1.13 -24.77 7.29
C PRO A 23 0.34 -26.07 7.07
N THR A 24 -0.30 -26.62 8.11
CA THR A 24 -1.11 -27.84 8.02
C THR A 24 -2.60 -27.54 7.78
N ARG A 25 -3.01 -26.28 7.90
CA ARG A 25 -4.38 -25.85 7.65
C ARG A 25 -4.56 -25.35 6.22
N PRO A 26 -5.76 -25.51 5.64
CA PRO A 26 -6.11 -24.83 4.40
C PRO A 26 -5.91 -23.32 4.55
N ALA A 27 -5.38 -22.68 3.50
CA ALA A 27 -5.27 -21.23 3.45
C ALA A 27 -6.64 -20.57 3.69
N ILE A 28 -6.67 -19.57 4.56
CA ILE A 28 -7.86 -18.72 4.72
C ILE A 28 -7.94 -17.87 3.46
N VAL A 29 -9.05 -17.98 2.73
CA VAL A 29 -9.31 -17.15 1.55
C VAL A 29 -10.15 -15.96 2.02
N PRO A 30 -9.69 -14.72 1.80
CA PRO A 30 -10.45 -13.54 2.18
C PRO A 30 -11.71 -13.47 1.33
N ASP A 31 -12.76 -12.85 1.84
CA ASP A 31 -13.90 -12.47 1.01
C ASP A 31 -13.74 -11.06 0.44
N VAL A 32 -14.77 -10.59 -0.26
CA VAL A 32 -14.79 -9.24 -0.84
C VAL A 32 -14.82 -8.17 0.24
N ASP A 33 -15.53 -8.43 1.34
CA ASP A 33 -15.69 -7.46 2.41
C ASP A 33 -14.33 -7.21 3.08
N ASP A 34 -13.53 -8.26 3.28
CA ASP A 34 -12.14 -8.16 3.74
C ASP A 34 -11.28 -7.24 2.85
N CYS A 35 -11.44 -7.33 1.52
CA CYS A 35 -10.72 -6.47 0.58
C CYS A 35 -11.16 -5.00 0.70
N THR A 36 -12.47 -4.77 0.64
CA THR A 36 -13.06 -3.42 0.66
C THR A 36 -12.80 -2.66 1.97
N MET A 37 -12.55 -3.38 3.06
CA MET A 37 -12.13 -2.77 4.31
C MET A 37 -10.76 -2.10 4.22
N THR A 38 -9.89 -2.51 3.29
CA THR A 38 -8.49 -2.10 3.24
C THR A 38 -8.15 -1.20 2.07
N HIS A 39 -8.83 -1.37 0.94
CA HIS A 39 -8.64 -0.54 -0.25
C HIS A 39 -9.88 -0.63 -1.16
N ARG A 40 -10.08 0.37 -2.03
CA ARG A 40 -11.06 0.27 -3.12
C ARG A 40 -10.61 -0.70 -4.23
N ASP A 41 -11.58 -1.29 -4.96
CA ASP A 41 -11.31 -2.09 -6.17
C ASP A 41 -11.15 -1.14 -7.38
N ASP A 42 -9.94 -0.59 -7.55
CA ASP A 42 -9.60 0.38 -8.60
C ASP A 42 -8.23 0.03 -9.22
N PRO A 43 -8.15 -0.13 -10.57
CA PRO A 43 -6.88 -0.38 -11.25
C PRO A 43 -5.77 0.63 -10.92
N ARG A 44 -6.13 1.90 -10.66
CA ARG A 44 -5.16 2.94 -10.32
C ARG A 44 -4.45 2.64 -8.98
N VAL A 45 -5.17 2.08 -8.01
CA VAL A 45 -4.61 1.64 -6.73
C VAL A 45 -3.63 0.49 -6.96
N TYR A 46 -4.02 -0.49 -7.77
CA TYR A 46 -3.18 -1.65 -8.09
C TYR A 46 -1.89 -1.27 -8.81
N ASP A 47 -1.97 -0.36 -9.78
CA ASP A 47 -0.80 0.10 -10.53
C ASP A 47 0.17 0.88 -9.64
N LEU A 48 -0.35 1.71 -8.72
CA LEU A 48 0.47 2.45 -7.78
C LEU A 48 1.09 1.53 -6.71
N ALA A 49 0.31 0.62 -6.13
CA ALA A 49 0.82 -0.37 -5.16
C ALA A 49 1.94 -1.22 -5.76
N ALA A 50 1.79 -1.66 -7.01
CA ALA A 50 2.84 -2.37 -7.73
C ALA A 50 4.10 -1.51 -7.95
N ALA A 51 3.94 -0.21 -8.23
CA ALA A 51 5.07 0.71 -8.36
C ALA A 51 5.78 0.98 -7.02
N MET A 52 5.03 1.04 -5.90
CA MET A 52 5.58 1.14 -4.56
C MET A 52 6.37 -0.11 -4.18
N ALA A 53 5.78 -1.30 -4.36
CA ALA A 53 6.42 -2.58 -4.05
C ALA A 53 7.73 -2.79 -4.83
N ARG A 54 7.79 -2.32 -6.09
CA ARG A 54 9.00 -2.35 -6.92
C ARG A 54 10.20 -1.61 -6.32
N VAL A 55 9.93 -0.59 -5.51
CA VAL A 55 10.94 0.27 -4.91
C VAL A 55 11.27 -0.18 -3.49
N MET A 56 10.28 -0.72 -2.78
CA MET A 56 10.37 -1.01 -1.36
C MET A 56 10.69 -2.48 -1.04
N GLN A 57 10.40 -3.41 -1.96
CA GLN A 57 10.54 -4.85 -1.74
C GLN A 57 11.55 -5.48 -2.71
N ASP A 58 11.19 -5.63 -3.98
CA ASP A 58 12.02 -6.22 -5.04
C ASP A 58 11.69 -5.60 -6.40
N ARG A 59 12.61 -5.65 -7.37
CA ARG A 59 12.38 -5.18 -8.73
C ARG A 59 11.16 -5.86 -9.41
N ASN A 60 10.89 -7.12 -9.09
CA ASN A 60 9.77 -7.90 -9.57
C ASN A 60 8.97 -8.43 -8.36
N PRO A 61 8.18 -7.57 -7.69
CA PRO A 61 7.51 -7.95 -6.46
C PRO A 61 6.44 -9.01 -6.73
N THR A 62 6.27 -9.93 -5.77
CA THR A 62 5.18 -10.90 -5.78
C THR A 62 3.83 -10.23 -5.53
N ASP A 63 2.72 -10.90 -5.87
CA ASP A 63 1.37 -10.36 -5.56
C ASP A 63 1.17 -10.14 -4.04
N GLU A 64 1.82 -10.95 -3.19
CA GLU A 64 1.88 -10.74 -1.74
C GLU A 64 2.62 -9.45 -1.39
N GLN A 65 3.82 -9.23 -1.94
CA GLN A 65 4.58 -8.01 -1.67
C GLN A 65 3.87 -6.74 -2.18
N ILE A 66 3.10 -6.85 -3.27
CA ILE A 66 2.23 -5.76 -3.75
C ILE A 66 1.11 -5.47 -2.75
N SER A 67 0.54 -6.52 -2.14
CA SER A 67 -0.58 -6.39 -1.21
C SER A 67 -0.31 -5.48 -0.02
N TYR A 68 0.95 -5.41 0.43
CA TYR A 68 1.37 -4.60 1.57
C TYR A 68 1.17 -3.10 1.35
N PHE A 69 1.06 -2.67 0.09
CA PHE A 69 0.97 -1.25 -0.29
C PHE A 69 -0.42 -0.85 -0.81
N LEU A 70 -1.43 -1.72 -0.74
CA LEU A 70 -2.75 -1.42 -1.30
C LEU A 70 -3.44 -0.27 -0.57
N GLY A 71 -3.43 -0.26 0.77
CA GLY A 71 -4.00 0.83 1.57
C GLY A 71 -3.24 2.14 1.35
N ASP A 72 -1.91 2.07 1.39
CA ASP A 72 -1.02 3.22 1.15
C ASP A 72 -1.22 3.84 -0.24
N ALA A 73 -1.43 3.01 -1.27
CA ALA A 73 -1.74 3.47 -2.61
C ALA A 73 -3.14 4.09 -2.67
N ASP A 74 -4.13 3.49 -2.01
CA ASP A 74 -5.50 4.00 -1.96
C ASP A 74 -5.60 5.38 -1.30
N ASP A 75 -4.83 5.60 -0.23
CA ASP A 75 -4.78 6.88 0.50
C ASP A 75 -4.35 8.07 -0.37
N VAL A 76 -3.57 7.83 -1.44
CA VAL A 76 -2.91 8.91 -2.20
C VAL A 76 -3.19 8.89 -3.70
N VAL A 77 -3.84 7.84 -4.23
CA VAL A 77 -4.06 7.70 -5.68
C VAL A 77 -4.85 8.87 -6.27
N ASP A 78 -5.80 9.42 -5.51
CA ASP A 78 -6.67 10.51 -5.95
C ASP A 78 -5.96 11.88 -5.98
N ASP A 79 -4.75 11.99 -5.46
CA ASP A 79 -3.92 13.18 -5.66
C ASP A 79 -3.47 13.35 -7.11
N PHE A 80 -3.64 12.32 -7.94
CA PHE A 80 -3.25 12.27 -9.32
C PHE A 80 -4.46 12.09 -10.24
N ASP A 81 -5.24 13.17 -10.35
CA ASP A 81 -6.33 13.30 -11.32
C ASP A 81 -6.02 14.45 -12.31
N PRO A 82 -5.77 14.16 -13.61
CA PRO A 82 -5.87 12.84 -14.24
C PRO A 82 -4.76 11.88 -13.81
N THR A 83 -5.06 10.57 -13.90
CA THR A 83 -4.09 9.50 -13.62
C THR A 83 -2.88 9.62 -14.55
N PRO A 84 -1.65 9.55 -14.03
CA PRO A 84 -0.46 9.71 -14.84
C PRO A 84 -0.29 8.51 -15.77
N GLU A 85 0.29 8.75 -16.95
CA GLU A 85 0.66 7.66 -17.87
C GLU A 85 1.66 6.66 -17.26
N ARG A 86 2.42 7.11 -16.25
CA ARG A 86 3.40 6.27 -15.55
C ARG A 86 3.63 6.73 -14.11
N TRP A 87 3.56 5.79 -13.18
CA TRP A 87 3.99 5.98 -11.80
C TRP A 87 5.52 6.03 -11.68
N ARG A 88 6.04 7.13 -11.13
CA ARG A 88 7.46 7.28 -10.77
C ARG A 88 7.59 7.29 -9.25
N VAL A 89 7.83 6.14 -8.66
CA VAL A 89 8.03 6.01 -7.21
C VAL A 89 9.52 5.96 -6.89
N ARG A 90 9.93 6.65 -5.82
CA ARG A 90 11.27 6.51 -5.22
C ARG A 90 11.19 6.58 -3.70
N LYS A 91 11.96 5.73 -3.04
CA LYS A 91 12.27 5.88 -1.60
C LYS A 91 13.24 7.04 -1.45
N LEU A 92 12.93 7.99 -0.58
CA LEU A 92 13.83 9.09 -0.25
C LEU A 92 14.70 8.68 0.94
N PRO A 93 15.89 9.29 1.10
CA PRO A 93 16.68 9.12 2.32
C PRO A 93 15.88 9.56 3.54
N GLU A 94 16.09 8.83 4.62
CA GLU A 94 15.58 9.19 5.94
C GLU A 94 16.22 10.51 6.42
N SER A 95 15.46 11.32 7.15
CA SER A 95 15.98 12.50 7.84
C SER A 95 16.35 12.18 9.29
N ALA A 96 17.22 13.00 9.90
CA ALA A 96 17.70 12.80 11.27
C ALA A 96 16.58 12.72 12.33
N ASN A 97 15.39 13.25 12.02
CA ASN A 97 14.28 13.34 12.97
C ASN A 97 13.09 12.46 12.57
N ASP A 98 13.21 11.58 11.56
CA ASP A 98 12.05 10.84 11.04
C ASP A 98 11.42 9.93 12.11
N HIS A 99 12.23 9.13 12.81
CA HIS A 99 11.76 8.28 13.90
C HIS A 99 11.12 9.08 15.04
N GLU A 100 11.71 10.21 15.42
CA GLU A 100 11.14 11.09 16.48
C GLU A 100 9.77 11.66 16.07
N GLN A 101 9.52 11.77 14.76
CA GLN A 101 8.30 12.28 14.16
C GLN A 101 7.30 11.17 13.82
N GLY A 102 7.61 9.91 14.11
CA GLY A 102 6.79 8.76 13.72
C GLY A 102 6.70 8.57 12.21
N ILE A 103 7.71 8.99 11.45
CA ILE A 103 7.82 8.75 10.01
C ILE A 103 8.60 7.46 9.81
N GLU A 104 7.94 6.43 9.29
CA GLU A 104 8.59 5.16 8.94
C GLU A 104 9.34 5.28 7.61
N ILE A 105 8.71 5.88 6.59
CA ILE A 105 9.26 5.96 5.24
C ILE A 105 8.93 7.32 4.60
N ARG A 106 9.91 7.87 3.88
CA ARG A 106 9.69 8.98 2.93
C ARG A 106 9.63 8.46 1.50
N LEU A 107 8.58 8.84 0.78
CA LEU A 107 8.33 8.45 -0.60
C LEU A 107 8.24 9.70 -1.47
N ARG A 108 8.67 9.60 -2.71
CA ARG A 108 8.23 10.53 -3.75
C ARG A 108 7.53 9.77 -4.84
N ILE A 109 6.27 10.13 -5.06
CA ILE A 109 5.38 9.57 -6.08
C ILE A 109 5.18 10.68 -7.10
N ASN A 110 5.69 10.46 -8.31
CA ASN A 110 5.86 11.49 -9.33
C ASN A 110 6.58 12.71 -8.74
N ASP A 111 5.90 13.85 -8.66
CA ASP A 111 6.47 15.10 -8.16
C ASP A 111 6.05 15.50 -6.75
N VAL A 112 5.29 14.64 -6.07
CA VAL A 112 4.79 14.89 -4.72
C VAL A 112 5.53 14.02 -3.70
N THR A 113 5.89 14.61 -2.57
CA THR A 113 6.55 13.92 -1.46
C THR A 113 5.52 13.51 -0.42
N TYR A 114 5.57 12.24 -0.02
CA TYR A 114 4.71 11.63 0.98
C TYR A 114 5.55 11.06 2.13
N VAL A 115 4.90 10.87 3.27
CA VAL A 115 5.42 10.15 4.43
C VAL A 115 4.46 9.04 4.80
N ALA A 116 5.00 7.86 5.07
CA ALA A 116 4.30 6.76 5.72
C ALA A 116 4.56 6.86 7.23
N LEU A 117 3.51 6.73 8.04
CA LEU A 117 3.59 6.95 9.49
C LEU A 117 3.65 5.62 10.26
N GLU A 118 4.47 5.59 11.32
CA GLU A 118 4.60 4.46 12.23
C GLU A 118 3.27 4.20 12.95
N GLY A 119 2.80 2.95 12.94
CA GLY A 119 1.50 2.54 13.48
C GLY A 119 0.42 2.23 12.45
N GLY A 120 0.68 2.41 11.16
CA GLY A 120 -0.19 1.94 10.08
C GLY A 120 -1.63 2.47 10.14
N LYS A 121 -2.60 1.71 9.61
CA LYS A 121 -4.03 2.06 9.41
C LYS A 121 -4.79 2.55 10.66
N ASP A 122 -4.25 2.33 11.86
CA ASP A 122 -4.82 2.83 13.12
C ASP A 122 -4.47 4.31 13.37
N SER A 123 -3.54 4.85 12.58
CA SER A 123 -3.29 6.28 12.42
C SER A 123 -4.06 6.80 11.20
N ARG A 124 -4.67 7.99 11.31
CA ARG A 124 -5.45 8.58 10.21
C ARG A 124 -4.55 8.84 8.99
N GLY A 125 -4.78 8.11 7.89
CA GLY A 125 -4.00 8.23 6.64
C GLY A 125 -2.59 7.68 6.83
N SER A 126 -2.41 6.38 6.59
CA SER A 126 -1.12 5.70 6.80
C SER A 126 -0.04 6.28 5.92
N VAL A 127 -0.42 6.87 4.77
CA VAL A 127 0.45 7.69 3.92
C VAL A 127 -0.18 9.04 3.63
N VAL A 128 0.56 10.12 3.89
CA VAL A 128 0.09 11.51 3.65
C VAL A 128 1.14 12.36 2.96
N LYS A 129 0.71 13.42 2.27
CA LYS A 129 1.63 14.42 1.72
C LYS A 129 2.47 15.01 2.86
N LEU A 130 3.77 15.18 2.61
CA LEU A 130 4.69 15.79 3.57
C LEU A 130 4.24 17.21 3.98
N SER A 131 3.61 17.95 3.06
CA SER A 131 3.04 19.27 3.36
C SER A 131 1.89 19.20 4.36
N THR A 132 1.05 18.17 4.26
CA THR A 132 -0.07 17.92 5.17
C THR A 132 0.45 17.50 6.53
N PHE A 133 1.37 16.54 6.58
CA PHE A 133 2.02 16.11 7.82
C PHE A 133 2.66 17.28 8.59
N ARG A 134 3.37 18.17 7.90
CA ARG A 134 3.99 19.36 8.51
C ARG A 134 3.01 20.42 9.02
N SER A 135 1.74 20.31 8.64
CA SER A 135 0.68 21.24 9.09
C SER A 135 -0.07 20.73 10.31
N TRP A 136 0.19 19.50 10.74
CA TRP A 136 -0.39 18.89 11.93
C TRP A 136 0.32 19.33 13.20
#